data_AF-A0A7Z9GWN8-F1
#
_entry.id   AF-A0A7Z9GWN8-F1
#
_cell.length_a   1.000
_cell.length_b   1.000
_cell.length_c   1.000
_cell.angle_alpha   90.00
_cell.angle_beta   90.00
_cell.angle_gamma   90.00
#
_symmetry.space_group_name_H-M   'P 1'
#
loop_
_entity.id
_entity.type
_entity.pdbx_description
1 polymer ?
#
loop_
_entity_poly.entity_id
_entity_poly.type
_entity_poly.pdbx_seq_one_letter_code
_entity_poly.pdbx_strand_id
1 'polypeptide(L)' 'AEGGGGLIERFDSDGDGKISPQELPEAMRDNFMERRDKNKDGFIDKEEAASGGGEGRRQGGGGPGGDR' A
#
# COMPACT_ATOMS: atom_id res chain seq x y z
N ALA A 1 7.41 17.86 -1.35
CA ALA A 1 6.12 17.17 -1.28
C ALA A 1 6.30 15.82 -1.95
N GLU A 2 6.59 14.81 -1.14
CA GLU A 2 6.90 13.46 -1.59
C GLU A 2 5.63 12.86 -2.19
N GLY A 3 5.60 12.73 -3.52
CA GLY A 3 4.51 12.14 -4.28
C GLY A 3 4.51 10.62 -4.13
N GLY A 4 4.14 10.15 -2.94
CA GLY A 4 4.03 8.74 -2.60
C GLY A 4 2.67 8.43 -2.01
N GLY A 5 1.60 8.99 -2.61
CA GLY A 5 0.19 8.77 -2.25
C GLY A 5 -0.12 7.28 -2.14
N GLY A 6 0.17 6.71 -0.97
CA GLY A 6 0.14 5.29 -0.71
C GLY A 6 -1.28 4.77 -0.82
N LEU A 7 -1.44 3.45 -0.86
CA LEU A 7 -2.75 2.83 -0.75
C LEU A 7 -3.54 3.38 0.45
N ILE A 8 -2.85 3.72 1.53
CA ILE A 8 -3.44 4.33 2.73
C ILE A 8 -4.03 5.69 2.41
N GLU A 9 -3.30 6.66 1.87
CA GLU A 9 -3.84 8.00 1.57
C GLU A 9 -5.04 8.02 0.59
N ARG A 10 -5.30 6.91 -0.11
CA ARG A 10 -6.44 6.76 -1.03
C ARG A 10 -7.68 6.17 -0.37
N PHE A 11 -7.51 5.40 0.69
CA PHE A 11 -8.57 4.63 1.33
C PHE A 11 -8.78 5.00 2.81
N ASP A 12 -7.75 5.49 3.50
CA ASP A 12 -7.76 6.05 4.84
C ASP A 12 -8.42 7.44 4.83
N SER A 13 -9.74 7.42 4.93
CA SER A 13 -10.62 8.58 5.01
C SER A 13 -10.65 9.17 6.41
N ASP A 14 -10.45 8.36 7.46
CA ASP A 14 -10.42 8.83 8.85
C ASP A 14 -9.04 9.36 9.30
N GLY A 15 -7.98 9.00 8.59
CA GLY A 15 -6.63 9.54 8.77
C GLY A 15 -5.85 8.92 9.93
N ASP A 16 -6.26 7.74 10.41
CA ASP A 16 -5.57 7.06 11.50
C ASP A 16 -4.33 6.29 11.03
N GLY A 17 -4.12 6.22 9.71
CA GLY A 17 -2.97 5.58 9.11
C GLY A 17 -3.12 4.08 8.91
N LYS A 18 -4.34 3.54 8.94
CA LYS A 18 -4.67 2.17 8.54
C LYS A 18 -5.94 2.15 7.69
N ILE A 19 -6.17 1.07 6.97
CA ILE A 19 -7.38 0.90 6.15
C ILE A 19 -8.31 -0.07 6.86
N SER A 20 -9.47 0.43 7.25
CA SER A 20 -10.53 -0.34 7.89
C SER A 20 -11.46 -1.01 6.85
N PRO A 21 -12.18 -2.10 7.19
CA PRO A 21 -13.12 -2.75 6.27
C PRO A 21 -14.28 -1.85 5.86
N GLN A 22 -14.60 -0.89 6.72
CA GLN A 22 -15.67 0.09 6.51
C GLN A 22 -15.26 1.17 5.50
N GLU A 23 -13.95 1.41 5.36
CA GLU A 23 -13.35 2.36 4.43
C GLU A 23 -13.21 1.73 3.02
N LEU A 24 -13.27 0.40 2.94
CA LEU A 24 -13.18 -0.36 1.69
C LEU A 24 -14.57 -0.68 1.14
N PRO A 25 -14.76 -0.62 -0.19
CA PRO A 25 -15.97 -1.15 -0.83
C PRO A 25 -16.10 -2.65 -0.58
N GLU A 26 -17.31 -3.14 -0.29
CA GLU A 26 -17.58 -4.56 -0.04
C GLU A 26 -17.03 -5.47 -1.16
N ALA A 27 -17.16 -5.05 -2.41
CA ALA A 27 -16.65 -5.77 -3.58
C ALA A 27 -15.12 -5.93 -3.62
N MET A 28 -14.38 -5.07 -2.93
CA MET A 28 -12.91 -5.12 -2.86
C MET A 28 -12.39 -5.58 -1.51
N ARG A 29 -13.16 -5.38 -0.43
CA ARG A 29 -12.78 -5.68 0.95
C ARG A 29 -12.18 -7.08 1.09
N ASP A 30 -12.90 -8.13 0.71
CA ASP A 30 -12.43 -9.52 0.87
C ASP A 30 -11.10 -9.77 0.14
N ASN A 31 -11.01 -9.43 -1.15
CA ASN A 31 -9.78 -9.64 -1.92
C ASN A 31 -8.63 -8.74 -1.45
N PHE A 32 -8.93 -7.55 -0.93
CA PHE A 32 -7.93 -6.61 -0.44
C PHE A 32 -7.36 -7.07 0.91
N MET A 33 -8.24 -7.46 1.84
CA MET A 33 -7.88 -8.07 3.11
C MET A 33 -7.11 -9.36 2.91
N GLU A 34 -7.61 -10.31 2.11
CA GLU A 34 -6.92 -11.59 1.89
C GLU A 34 -5.48 -11.43 1.36
N ARG A 35 -5.21 -10.37 0.58
CA ARG A 35 -3.90 -10.11 0.00
C ARG A 35 -2.97 -9.28 0.88
N ARG A 36 -3.51 -8.45 1.76
CA ARG A 36 -2.73 -7.44 2.51
C ARG A 36 -2.74 -7.69 4.02
N ASP A 37 -3.87 -8.12 4.55
CA ASP A 37 -4.11 -8.45 5.97
C ASP A 37 -3.44 -9.79 6.28
N LYS A 38 -2.14 -9.73 6.60
CA LYS A 38 -1.33 -10.89 6.94
C LYS A 38 -1.61 -11.33 8.37
N ASN A 39 -1.84 -10.37 9.27
CA ASN A 39 -2.09 -10.63 10.69
C ASN A 39 -3.53 -11.13 10.94
N LYS A 40 -4.44 -10.96 9.97
CA LYS A 40 -5.87 -11.28 10.01
C LYS A 40 -6.62 -10.58 11.14
N ASP A 41 -6.20 -9.36 11.50
CA ASP A 41 -6.87 -8.55 12.51
C ASP A 41 -8.08 -7.79 11.94
N GLY A 42 -8.22 -7.80 10.61
CA GLY A 42 -9.31 -7.14 9.90
C GLY A 42 -8.98 -5.71 9.51
N PHE A 43 -7.72 -5.28 9.59
CA PHE A 43 -7.27 -3.93 9.23
C PHE A 43 -5.98 -4.03 8.41
N ILE A 44 -5.71 -3.05 7.55
CA ILE A 44 -4.43 -2.96 6.84
C ILE A 44 -3.63 -1.79 7.39
N ASP A 45 -2.59 -2.08 8.16
CA ASP A 45 -1.69 -1.04 8.67
C ASP A 45 -0.65 -0.57 7.64
N LYS A 46 0.15 0.44 8.01
CA LYS A 46 1.18 1.02 7.13
C LYS A 46 2.19 0.00 6.62
N GLU A 47 2.56 -0.95 7.45
CA GLU A 47 3.51 -2.00 7.06
C GLU A 47 2.86 -2.96 6.06
N GLU A 48 1.62 -3.37 6.28
CA GLU A 48 0.87 -4.24 5.38
C GLU A 48 0.50 -3.56 4.05
N ALA A 49 0.15 -2.27 4.08
CA ALA A 49 -0.11 -1.47 2.89
C ALA A 49 1.14 -1.21 2.06
N ALA A 50 2.30 -1.07 2.70
CA ALA A 50 3.59 -0.93 2.04
C ALA A 50 4.08 -2.26 1.44
N SER A 51 3.78 -3.39 2.11
CA SER A 51 4.35 -4.70 1.76
C SER A 51 3.88 -5.28 0.42
N GLY A 52 2.77 -4.81 -0.16
CA GLY A 52 2.26 -5.33 -1.44
C GLY A 52 2.67 -4.56 -2.70
N GLY A 53 3.64 -3.64 -2.59
CA GLY A 53 4.10 -2.77 -3.67
C GLY A 53 5.60 -2.86 -3.91
N GLY A 54 6.16 -4.07 -4.03
CA GLY A 54 7.51 -4.27 -4.55
C GLY A 54 8.59 -3.46 -3.81
N GLU A 55 9.07 -3.99 -2.70
CA GLU A 55 10.43 -3.72 -2.22
C GLU A 55 11.44 -4.39 -3.17
N GLY A 56 11.43 -3.91 -4.42
CA GLY A 56 12.29 -4.24 -5.55
C GLY A 56 12.61 -3.01 -6.39
N ARG A 57 12.33 -1.81 -5.90
CA ARG A 57 12.83 -0.54 -6.44
C ARG A 57 13.20 0.33 -5.23
N ARG A 58 14.39 0.21 -4.66
CA ARG A 58 15.58 0.85 -5.24
C ARG A 58 15.21 2.15 -5.97
N GLN A 59 14.70 3.14 -5.25
CA GLN A 59 15.03 4.53 -5.57
C GLN A 59 16.48 4.79 -5.10
N GLY A 60 17.40 4.02 -5.66
CA GLY A 60 18.81 4.31 -5.68
C GLY A 60 19.17 4.45 -7.16
N GLY A 61 19.47 5.67 -7.57
CA GLY A 61 20.23 5.95 -8.79
C GLY A 61 19.47 5.80 -10.11
N GLY A 62 19.66 6.80 -10.98
CA GLY A 62 19.35 6.73 -12.40
C GLY A 62 20.05 5.54 -13.10
N GLY A 63 19.52 5.20 -14.26
CA GLY A 63 19.73 3.92 -14.93
C GLY A 63 21.14 3.59 -15.42
N PRO A 64 21.35 2.37 -15.93
CA PRO A 64 22.48 2.09 -16.77
C PRO A 64 22.26 2.82 -18.10
N GLY A 65 22.98 3.92 -18.28
CA GLY A 65 23.10 4.63 -19.54
C GLY A 65 23.51 3.66 -20.64
N GLY A 66 22.81 3.78 -21.77
CA GLY A 66 23.19 3.14 -23.00
C GLY A 66 24.50 3.69 -23.56
N ASP A 67 25.12 2.85 -24.38
CA ASP A 67 25.79 3.22 -25.62
C ASP A 67 26.88 4.30 -25.54
N ARG A 68 28.11 3.89 -25.18
CA ARG A 68 29.34 4.15 -25.95
C ARG A 68 30.58 3.46 -25.37
#